data_AF-M0ML64-F1
#
_entry.id   AF-M0ML64-F1
#
_cell.length_a   1.000
_cell.length_b   1.000
_cell.length_c   1.000
_cell.angle_alpha   90.00
_cell.angle_beta   90.00
_cell.angle_gamma   90.00
#
_symmetry.space_group_name_H-M   'P 1'
#
loop_
_entity.id
_entity.type
_entity.pdbx_description
1 polymer ?
#
loop_
_entity_poly.entity_id
_entity_poly.type
_entity_poly.pdbx_seq_one_letter_code
_entity_poly.pdbx_strand_id
1 'polypeptide(L)'
;IVLVGAIVASARSDRNLVRRGMEKVSSDAYADRVAGVIERFVGDVQAVAGDRGAFARIGASSVVIWTLDVVTALLVFAAFDVALPLTTLVAVGFFAVSVGNLAKVLPLSPGGLGLYEGAFSLLVVGLTPVATPIALGAAIVDHAVKNIVTVIGGLASMLVLNVSLTTAVEEGSEVEATPTDD
;
A
#
# COMPACT_ATOMS: atom_id res chain seq x y z
N ILE A 1 -3.88 -16.88 -4.08
CA ILE A 1 -5.28 -17.33 -3.91
C ILE A 1 -5.49 -18.03 -2.57
N VAL A 2 -4.69 -19.04 -2.19
CA VAL A 2 -4.82 -19.74 -0.89
C VAL A 2 -4.67 -18.80 0.31
N LEU A 3 -3.67 -17.90 0.30
CA LEU A 3 -3.47 -16.93 1.39
C LEU A 3 -4.66 -15.95 1.52
N VAL A 4 -5.16 -15.44 0.40
CA VAL A 4 -6.35 -14.58 0.35
C VAL A 4 -7.59 -15.33 0.84
N GLY A 5 -7.75 -16.59 0.43
CA GLY A 5 -8.82 -17.47 0.89
C GLY A 5 -8.73 -17.74 2.40
N ALA A 6 -7.52 -17.91 2.93
CA ALA A 6 -7.28 -18.10 4.36
C ALA A 6 -7.57 -16.83 5.17
N ILE A 7 -7.19 -15.65 4.68
CA ILE A 7 -7.52 -14.36 5.31
C ILE A 7 -9.03 -14.14 5.30
N VAL A 8 -9.70 -14.36 4.17
CA VAL A 8 -11.17 -14.23 4.06
C VAL A 8 -11.89 -15.28 4.91
N ALA A 9 -11.39 -16.51 5.00
CA ALA A 9 -11.98 -17.55 5.83
C ALA A 9 -11.75 -17.27 7.33
N SER A 10 -10.58 -16.76 7.70
CA SER A 10 -10.27 -16.33 9.08
C SER A 10 -11.09 -15.10 9.48
N ALA A 11 -11.27 -14.14 8.57
CA ALA A 11 -12.11 -12.96 8.78
C ALA A 11 -13.62 -13.30 8.82
N ARG A 12 -14.01 -14.49 8.34
CA ARG A 12 -15.39 -14.99 8.41
C ARG A 12 -15.64 -15.98 9.54
N SER A 13 -14.61 -16.31 10.31
CA SER A 13 -14.69 -17.35 11.34
C SER A 13 -14.68 -16.69 12.72
N ASP A 14 -15.82 -16.72 13.42
CA ASP A 14 -16.02 -16.26 14.82
C ASP A 14 -15.18 -17.02 15.87
N ARG A 15 -14.19 -17.80 15.44
CA ARG A 15 -13.39 -18.64 16.34
C ARG A 15 -12.14 -17.90 16.76
N ASN A 16 -12.05 -17.65 18.08
CA ASN A 16 -10.87 -17.22 18.84
C ASN A 16 -9.66 -18.19 18.67
N LEU A 17 -9.16 -18.31 17.45
CA LEU A 17 -7.98 -19.10 17.11
C LEU A 17 -6.70 -18.40 17.60
N VAL A 18 -6.74 -17.06 17.68
CA VAL A 18 -5.67 -16.20 18.19
C VAL A 18 -5.39 -16.49 19.67
N ARG A 19 -6.43 -16.50 20.51
CA ARG A 19 -6.32 -16.75 21.95
C ARG A 19 -5.72 -18.12 22.30
N ARG A 20 -6.09 -19.17 21.57
CA ARG A 20 -5.51 -20.53 21.77
C ARG A 20 -4.06 -20.67 21.30
N GLY A 21 -3.63 -19.86 20.34
CA GLY A 21 -2.24 -19.85 19.87
C GLY A 21 -1.31 -19.10 20.83
N MET A 22 -1.80 -17.99 21.39
CA MET A 22 -1.04 -17.12 22.30
C MET A 22 -0.81 -17.70 23.69
N GLU A 23 -1.79 -18.41 24.26
CA GLU A 23 -1.67 -19.04 25.59
C GLU A 23 -0.49 -20.03 25.69
N LYS A 24 0.10 -20.42 24.55
CA LYS A 24 1.18 -21.40 24.49
C LYS A 24 2.59 -20.81 24.35
N VAL A 25 2.73 -19.50 24.09
CA VAL A 25 4.00 -18.95 23.58
C VAL A 25 4.74 -18.01 24.54
N SER A 26 4.08 -17.19 25.37
CA SER A 26 4.84 -16.37 26.35
C SER A 26 3.96 -15.67 27.39
N SER A 27 4.49 -15.50 28.61
CA SER A 27 3.92 -14.72 29.72
C SER A 27 4.56 -13.32 29.82
N ASP A 28 4.64 -12.59 28.72
CA ASP A 28 5.28 -11.27 28.67
C ASP A 28 4.24 -10.17 28.41
N ALA A 29 4.30 -9.08 29.17
CA ALA A 29 3.46 -7.90 28.96
C ALA A 29 3.57 -7.32 27.53
N TYR A 30 4.70 -7.57 26.85
CA TYR A 30 4.87 -7.25 25.44
C TYR A 30 4.02 -8.14 24.51
N ALA A 31 3.89 -9.44 24.85
CA ALA A 31 3.05 -10.36 24.10
C ALA A 31 1.57 -9.97 24.20
N ASP A 32 1.10 -9.56 25.38
CA ASP A 32 -0.27 -9.08 25.58
C ASP A 32 -0.55 -7.76 24.84
N ARG A 33 0.43 -6.84 24.81
CA ARG A 33 0.33 -5.62 23.99
C ARG A 33 0.26 -5.92 22.49
N VAL A 34 1.15 -6.77 21.98
CA VAL A 34 1.17 -7.16 20.56
C VAL A 34 -0.12 -7.91 20.20
N ALA A 35 -0.57 -8.80 21.08
CA ALA A 35 -1.83 -9.51 20.97
C ALA A 35 -3.02 -8.55 20.82
N GLY A 36 -3.14 -7.55 21.71
CA GLY A 36 -4.22 -6.57 21.65
C GLY A 36 -4.22 -5.75 20.36
N VAL A 37 -3.04 -5.42 19.81
CA VAL A 37 -2.93 -4.76 18.49
C VAL A 37 -3.43 -5.69 17.37
N ILE A 38 -3.00 -6.95 17.39
CA ILE A 38 -3.42 -7.94 16.39
C ILE A 38 -4.93 -8.22 16.50
N GLU A 39 -5.49 -8.33 17.70
CA GLU A 39 -6.92 -8.56 17.93
C GLU A 39 -7.77 -7.39 17.44
N ARG A 40 -7.36 -6.14 17.71
CA ARG A 40 -8.03 -4.94 17.16
C ARG A 40 -7.98 -4.93 15.64
N PHE A 41 -6.80 -5.13 15.05
CA PHE A 41 -6.65 -5.21 13.60
C PHE A 41 -7.53 -6.30 12.98
N VAL A 42 -7.57 -7.50 13.58
CA VAL A 42 -8.43 -8.59 13.12
C VAL A 42 -9.91 -8.21 13.27
N GLY A 43 -10.31 -7.58 14.38
CA GLY A 43 -11.67 -7.09 14.59
C GLY A 43 -12.10 -6.08 13.53
N ASP A 44 -11.23 -5.11 13.19
CA ASP A 44 -11.49 -4.12 12.14
C ASP A 44 -11.61 -4.76 10.76
N VAL A 45 -10.72 -5.70 10.45
CA VAL A 45 -10.78 -6.48 9.20
C VAL A 45 -12.07 -7.32 9.14
N GLN A 46 -12.48 -7.93 10.25
CA GLN A 46 -13.71 -8.71 10.35
C GLN A 46 -14.95 -7.84 10.20
N ALA A 47 -14.97 -6.63 10.77
CA ALA A 47 -16.06 -5.68 10.60
C ALA A 47 -16.26 -5.30 9.12
N VAL A 48 -15.16 -5.05 8.41
CA VAL A 48 -15.20 -4.75 6.97
C VAL A 48 -15.55 -5.99 6.14
N ALA A 49 -15.04 -7.16 6.50
CA ALA A 49 -15.28 -8.41 5.78
C ALA A 49 -16.69 -8.99 6.01
N GLY A 50 -17.32 -8.64 7.13
CA GLY A 50 -18.69 -9.02 7.48
C GLY A 50 -19.74 -8.31 6.62
N ASP A 51 -19.47 -7.07 6.19
CA ASP A 51 -20.28 -6.35 5.22
C ASP A 51 -19.79 -6.61 3.79
N ARG A 52 -20.53 -7.46 3.06
CA ARG A 52 -20.23 -7.80 1.66
C ARG A 52 -20.21 -6.58 0.74
N GLY A 53 -21.02 -5.57 1.01
CA GLY A 53 -21.09 -4.34 0.22
C GLY A 53 -19.87 -3.46 0.47
N ALA A 54 -19.50 -3.26 1.73
CA ALA A 54 -18.29 -2.52 2.10
C ALA A 54 -17.03 -3.21 1.55
N PHE A 55 -16.91 -4.53 1.74
CA PHE A 55 -15.80 -5.31 1.22
C PHE A 55 -15.67 -5.21 -0.30
N ALA A 56 -16.78 -5.33 -1.04
CA ALA A 56 -16.77 -5.21 -2.49
C ALA A 56 -16.37 -3.81 -2.97
N ARG A 57 -16.86 -2.75 -2.32
CA ARG A 57 -16.49 -1.36 -2.66
C ARG A 57 -15.01 -1.11 -2.42
N ILE A 58 -14.49 -1.49 -1.25
CA ILE A 58 -13.07 -1.31 -0.91
C ILE A 58 -12.19 -2.11 -1.88
N GLY A 59 -12.54 -3.38 -2.15
CA GLY A 59 -11.83 -4.22 -3.10
C GLY A 59 -11.84 -3.63 -4.52
N ALA A 60 -13.01 -3.18 -5.00
CA ALA A 60 -13.13 -2.57 -6.33
C ALA A 60 -12.35 -1.26 -6.43
N SER A 61 -12.45 -0.38 -5.43
CA SER A 61 -11.68 0.87 -5.37
C SER A 61 -10.18 0.59 -5.36
N SER A 62 -9.72 -0.42 -4.62
CA SER A 62 -8.32 -0.84 -4.62
C SER A 62 -7.88 -1.30 -6.01
N VAL A 63 -8.63 -2.19 -6.66
CA VAL A 63 -8.32 -2.64 -8.03
C VAL A 63 -8.25 -1.47 -9.01
N VAL A 64 -9.15 -0.49 -8.89
CA VAL A 64 -9.13 0.72 -9.72
C VAL A 64 -7.84 1.53 -9.48
N ILE A 65 -7.49 1.79 -8.22
CA ILE A 65 -6.27 2.54 -7.86
C ILE A 65 -5.02 1.83 -8.41
N TRP A 66 -4.90 0.52 -8.19
CA TRP A 66 -3.78 -0.27 -8.71
C TRP A 66 -3.73 -0.29 -10.24
N THR A 67 -4.89 -0.29 -10.90
CA THR A 67 -4.95 -0.21 -12.37
C THR A 67 -4.46 1.16 -12.87
N LEU A 68 -4.89 2.25 -12.23
CA LEU A 68 -4.43 3.60 -12.57
C LEU A 68 -2.92 3.76 -12.36
N ASP A 69 -2.38 3.14 -11.31
CA ASP A 69 -0.94 3.11 -11.04
C ASP A 69 -0.15 2.45 -12.18
N VAL A 70 -0.66 1.34 -12.73
CA VAL A 70 -0.04 0.66 -13.87
C VAL A 70 -0.22 1.46 -15.15
N VAL A 71 -1.42 1.98 -15.41
CA VAL A 71 -1.69 2.83 -16.58
C VAL A 71 -0.76 4.05 -16.60
N THR A 72 -0.51 4.67 -15.45
CA THR A 72 0.44 5.77 -15.32
C THR A 72 1.84 5.35 -15.77
N ALA A 73 2.33 4.20 -15.30
CA ALA A 73 3.63 3.69 -15.71
C ALA A 73 3.70 3.41 -17.22
N LEU A 74 2.61 2.90 -17.82
CA LEU A 74 2.53 2.68 -19.27
C LEU A 74 2.58 3.98 -20.06
N LEU A 75 1.88 5.02 -19.60
CA LEU A 75 1.92 6.35 -20.21
C LEU A 75 3.32 6.97 -20.09
N VAL A 76 4.01 6.75 -18.97
CA VAL A 76 5.39 7.20 -18.80
C VAL A 76 6.32 6.44 -19.74
N PHE A 77 6.22 5.11 -19.84
CA PHE A 77 7.02 4.36 -20.82
C PHE A 77 6.77 4.83 -22.26
N ALA A 78 5.53 5.14 -22.61
CA ALA A 78 5.19 5.72 -23.90
C ALA A 78 5.83 7.10 -24.10
N ALA A 79 5.85 7.96 -23.07
CA ALA A 79 6.49 9.28 -23.11
C ALA A 79 8.02 9.22 -23.27
N PHE A 80 8.64 8.10 -22.89
CA PHE A 80 10.07 7.82 -23.07
C PHE A 80 10.37 7.03 -24.36
N ASP A 81 9.39 6.87 -25.26
CA ASP A 81 9.52 6.13 -26.52
C ASP A 81 10.02 4.67 -26.33
N VAL A 82 9.61 4.01 -25.24
CA VAL A 82 9.98 2.62 -24.96
C VAL A 82 9.26 1.68 -25.94
N ALA A 83 9.99 1.24 -26.96
CA ALA A 83 9.49 0.35 -28.01
C ALA A 83 9.51 -1.14 -27.57
N LEU A 84 8.49 -1.54 -26.80
CA LEU A 84 8.25 -2.93 -26.43
C LEU A 84 6.84 -3.37 -26.85
N PRO A 85 6.60 -4.68 -27.06
CA PRO A 85 5.24 -5.19 -27.27
C PRO A 85 4.34 -4.77 -26.11
N LEU A 86 3.08 -4.43 -26.40
CA LEU A 86 2.13 -3.95 -25.39
C LEU A 86 1.97 -4.96 -24.23
N THR A 87 1.95 -6.26 -24.53
CA THR A 87 1.87 -7.32 -23.51
C THR A 87 3.08 -7.29 -22.57
N THR A 88 4.28 -7.06 -23.10
CA THR A 88 5.50 -6.91 -22.31
C THR A 88 5.45 -5.63 -21.48
N LEU A 89 5.01 -4.50 -22.04
CA LEU A 89 4.87 -3.25 -21.29
C LEU A 89 3.90 -3.40 -20.13
N VAL A 90 2.73 -4.02 -20.36
CA VAL A 90 1.73 -4.29 -19.31
C VAL A 90 2.32 -5.18 -18.22
N ALA A 91 2.96 -6.29 -18.58
CA ALA A 91 3.55 -7.21 -17.61
C ALA A 91 4.67 -6.53 -16.80
N VAL A 92 5.62 -5.90 -17.48
CA VAL A 92 6.76 -5.24 -16.84
C VAL A 92 6.31 -4.05 -16.01
N GLY A 93 5.40 -3.21 -16.52
CA GLY A 93 4.83 -2.09 -15.77
C GLY A 93 4.10 -2.56 -14.52
N PHE A 94 3.27 -3.60 -14.62
CA PHE A 94 2.59 -4.19 -13.46
C PHE A 94 3.59 -4.65 -12.39
N PHE A 95 4.61 -5.41 -12.77
CA PHE A 95 5.59 -5.94 -11.82
C PHE A 95 6.51 -4.83 -11.27
N ALA A 96 6.97 -3.91 -12.12
CA ALA A 96 7.84 -2.81 -11.72
C ALA A 96 7.15 -1.89 -10.70
N VAL A 97 5.89 -1.54 -10.96
CA VAL A 97 5.07 -0.77 -10.01
C VAL A 97 4.83 -1.54 -8.72
N SER A 98 4.50 -2.83 -8.81
CA SER A 98 4.23 -3.67 -7.63
C SER A 98 5.46 -3.80 -6.73
N VAL A 99 6.62 -4.10 -7.32
CA VAL A 99 7.88 -4.25 -6.57
C VAL A 99 8.37 -2.90 -6.05
N GLY A 100 8.22 -1.83 -6.84
CA GLY A 100 8.47 -0.47 -6.38
C GLY A 100 7.62 -0.11 -5.16
N ASN A 101 6.31 -0.35 -5.22
CA ASN A 101 5.40 -0.08 -4.11
C ASN A 101 5.74 -0.92 -2.87
N LEU A 102 6.14 -2.19 -3.06
CA LEU A 102 6.62 -3.04 -1.97
C LEU A 102 7.90 -2.50 -1.33
N ALA A 103 8.83 -1.96 -2.13
CA ALA A 103 10.06 -1.35 -1.62
C ALA A 103 9.78 -0.14 -0.72
N LYS A 104 8.72 0.64 -0.99
CA LYS A 104 8.30 1.78 -0.14
C LYS A 104 7.75 1.37 1.21
N VAL A 105 7.33 0.12 1.41
CA VAL A 105 6.83 -0.37 2.71
C VAL A 105 7.95 -0.38 3.75
N LEU A 106 9.21 -0.45 3.30
CA LEU A 106 10.37 -0.35 4.17
C LEU A 106 10.58 1.13 4.55
N PRO A 107 10.58 1.49 5.85
CA PRO A 107 10.70 2.87 6.31
C PRO A 107 12.17 3.36 6.25
N LEU A 108 12.83 3.19 5.10
CA LEU A 108 14.25 3.50 4.92
C LEU A 108 14.47 4.91 4.35
N SER A 109 13.48 5.46 3.65
CA SER A 109 13.54 6.84 3.13
C SER A 109 12.18 7.55 3.19
N PRO A 110 12.17 8.89 3.40
CA PRO A 110 10.94 9.66 3.37
C PRO A 110 10.23 9.50 2.02
N GLY A 111 8.95 9.10 2.06
CA GLY A 111 8.14 8.88 0.85
C GLY A 111 8.64 7.76 -0.06
N GLY A 112 9.60 6.93 0.37
CA GLY A 112 10.18 5.86 -0.44
C GLY A 112 11.05 6.35 -1.60
N LEU A 113 11.54 7.60 -1.54
CA LEU A 113 12.48 8.16 -2.52
C LEU A 113 13.75 7.31 -2.61
N GLY A 114 14.18 6.99 -3.83
CA GLY A 114 15.31 6.11 -4.13
C GLY A 114 14.97 4.62 -4.07
N LEU A 115 14.12 4.18 -3.14
CA LEU A 115 13.70 2.77 -3.03
C LEU A 115 12.80 2.37 -4.18
N TYR A 116 11.80 3.20 -4.47
CA TYR A 116 10.88 2.96 -5.58
C TYR A 116 11.62 2.95 -6.91
N GLU A 117 12.41 3.99 -7.15
CA GLU A 117 13.12 4.20 -8.40
C GLU A 117 14.14 3.09 -8.64
N GLY A 118 14.88 2.70 -7.59
CA GLY A 118 15.83 1.60 -7.67
C GLY A 118 15.14 0.27 -7.97
N ALA A 119 14.10 -0.09 -7.22
CA ALA A 119 13.39 -1.35 -7.39
C ALA A 119 12.68 -1.46 -8.73
N PHE A 120 12.01 -0.39 -9.16
CA PHE A 120 11.36 -0.30 -10.48
C PHE A 120 12.39 -0.45 -11.60
N SER A 121 13.47 0.34 -11.56
CA SER A 121 14.48 0.37 -12.63
C SER A 121 15.22 -0.95 -12.75
N LEU A 122 15.59 -1.57 -11.63
CA LEU A 122 16.25 -2.88 -11.61
C LEU A 122 15.37 -3.95 -12.24
N LEU A 123 14.06 -3.94 -11.96
CA LEU A 123 13.12 -4.89 -12.56
C LEU A 123 12.98 -4.66 -14.07
N VAL A 124 12.83 -3.40 -14.50
CA VAL A 124 12.72 -3.06 -15.93
C VAL A 124 13.98 -3.47 -16.70
N VAL A 125 15.16 -3.10 -16.22
CA VAL A 125 16.44 -3.45 -16.86
C VAL A 125 16.69 -4.97 -16.81
N GLY A 126 16.29 -5.63 -15.72
CA GLY A 126 16.45 -7.08 -15.57
C GLY A 126 15.57 -7.91 -16.48
N LEU A 127 14.40 -7.39 -16.90
CA LEU A 127 13.42 -8.13 -17.70
C LEU A 127 13.29 -7.63 -19.15
N THR A 128 13.96 -6.54 -19.51
CA THR A 128 13.81 -5.90 -20.83
C THR A 128 15.14 -5.34 -21.33
N PRO A 129 15.28 -5.10 -22.65
CA PRO A 129 16.45 -4.42 -23.20
C PRO A 129 16.46 -2.90 -22.98
N VAL A 130 15.58 -2.34 -22.13
CA VAL A 130 15.51 -0.90 -21.88
C VAL A 130 16.79 -0.42 -21.19
N ALA A 131 17.40 0.63 -21.74
CA ALA A 131 18.62 1.19 -21.18
C ALA A 131 18.40 1.74 -19.77
N THR A 132 19.37 1.53 -18.87
CA THR A 132 19.28 1.96 -17.46
C THR A 132 18.90 3.43 -17.27
N PRO A 133 19.46 4.41 -18.02
CA PRO A 133 19.05 5.81 -17.87
C PRO A 133 17.58 6.06 -18.20
N ILE A 134 17.03 5.32 -19.16
CA ILE A 134 15.61 5.41 -19.56
C ILE A 134 14.73 4.77 -18.50
N ALA A 135 15.08 3.59 -18.01
CA ALA A 135 14.34 2.92 -16.94
C ALA A 135 14.30 3.76 -15.65
N LEU A 136 15.43 4.36 -15.27
CA LEU A 136 15.52 5.25 -14.13
C LEU A 136 14.74 6.56 -14.33
N GLY A 137 14.86 7.18 -15.50
CA GLY A 137 14.08 8.37 -15.85
C GLY A 137 12.58 8.09 -15.78
N ALA A 138 12.13 6.98 -16.36
CA ALA A 138 10.74 6.55 -16.30
C ALA A 138 10.28 6.31 -14.85
N ALA A 139 11.09 5.65 -14.02
CA ALA A 139 10.75 5.41 -12.62
C ALA A 139 10.61 6.71 -11.81
N ILE A 140 11.51 7.67 -12.02
CA ILE A 140 11.45 9.00 -11.38
C ILE A 140 10.17 9.74 -11.80
N VAL A 141 9.86 9.76 -13.10
CA VAL A 141 8.68 10.46 -13.62
C VAL A 141 7.39 9.80 -13.12
N ASP A 142 7.31 8.48 -13.17
CA ASP A 142 6.15 7.74 -12.66
C ASP A 142 5.92 8.03 -11.17
N HIS A 143 6.98 7.98 -10.36
CA HIS A 143 6.86 8.27 -8.93
C HIS A 143 6.49 9.73 -8.66
N ALA A 144 7.09 10.67 -9.37
CA ALA A 144 6.81 12.09 -9.24
C ALA A 144 5.35 12.40 -9.59
N VAL A 145 4.83 11.85 -10.70
CA VAL A 145 3.42 12.05 -11.11
C VAL A 145 2.47 11.58 -10.02
N LYS A 146 2.67 10.37 -9.48
CA LYS A 146 1.84 9.81 -8.40
C LYS A 146 1.86 10.66 -7.14
N ASN A 147 3.04 11.15 -6.75
CA ASN A 147 3.20 11.98 -5.56
C ASN A 147 2.55 13.36 -5.76
N ILE A 148 2.73 13.99 -6.93
CA ILE A 148 2.09 15.27 -7.25
C ILE A 148 0.56 15.14 -7.20
N VAL A 149 0.01 14.09 -7.83
CA VAL A 149 -1.44 13.83 -7.80
C VAL A 149 -1.94 13.63 -6.37
N THR A 150 -1.20 12.87 -5.56
CA THR A 150 -1.53 12.66 -4.14
C THR A 150 -1.52 13.95 -3.34
N VAL A 151 -0.47 14.77 -3.50
CA VAL A 151 -0.35 16.08 -2.82
C VAL A 151 -1.48 17.02 -3.23
N ILE A 152 -1.75 17.15 -4.53
CA ILE A 152 -2.83 18.01 -5.02
C ILE A 152 -4.19 17.51 -4.53
N GLY A 153 -4.44 16.20 -4.59
CA GLY A 153 -5.67 15.60 -4.10
C GLY A 153 -5.88 15.79 -2.60
N GLY A 154 -4.81 15.65 -1.81
CA GLY A 154 -4.82 15.92 -0.37
C GLY A 154 -5.11 17.38 -0.06
N LEU A 155 -4.41 18.31 -0.72
CA LEU A 155 -4.63 19.75 -0.56
C LEU A 155 -6.06 20.15 -0.96
N ALA A 156 -6.55 19.65 -2.09
CA ALA A 156 -7.92 19.90 -2.53
C ALA A 156 -8.95 19.38 -1.52
N SER A 157 -8.72 18.18 -0.98
CA SER A 157 -9.60 17.59 0.04
C SER A 157 -9.61 18.41 1.33
N MET A 158 -8.45 18.89 1.79
CA MET A 158 -8.35 19.78 2.95
C MET A 158 -9.11 21.09 2.75
N LEU A 159 -8.99 21.70 1.56
CA LEU A 159 -9.71 22.92 1.22
C LEU A 159 -11.23 22.69 1.16
N VAL A 160 -11.67 21.60 0.53
CA VAL A 160 -13.09 21.27 0.38
C VAL A 160 -13.74 20.91 1.72
N LEU A 161 -13.03 20.18 2.57
CA LEU A 161 -13.53 19.74 3.89
C LEU A 161 -13.25 20.76 5.00
N ASN A 162 -12.58 21.88 4.67
CA ASN A 162 -12.21 22.95 5.59
C ASN A 162 -11.45 22.46 6.84
N VAL A 163 -10.60 21.43 6.65
CA VAL A 163 -9.78 20.84 7.72
C VAL A 163 -8.44 21.57 7.77
N SER A 164 -8.10 22.15 8.93
CA SER A 164 -6.81 22.81 9.11
C SER A 164 -5.70 21.77 9.35
N LEU A 165 -4.49 22.04 8.86
CA LEU A 165 -3.32 21.18 9.10
C LEU A 165 -3.03 21.03 10.60
N THR A 166 -3.26 22.10 11.38
CA THR A 166 -3.08 22.08 12.84
C THR A 166 -4.06 21.12 13.50
N THR A 167 -5.32 21.15 13.10
CA THR A 167 -6.35 20.23 13.61
C THR A 167 -6.05 18.78 13.24
N ALA A 168 -5.62 18.52 12.00
CA ALA A 168 -5.25 17.17 11.58
C ALA A 168 -4.00 16.63 12.30
N VAL A 169 -3.04 17.51 12.62
CA VAL A 169 -1.83 17.15 13.39
C VAL A 169 -2.17 16.93 14.87
N GLU A 170 -3.03 17.77 15.45
CA GLU A 170 -3.52 17.63 16.82
C GLU A 170 -4.29 16.31 16.99
N GLU A 171 -5.26 16.01 16.13
CA GLU A 171 -6.00 14.74 16.14
C GLU A 171 -5.08 13.53 15.93
N GLY A 172 -4.10 13.62 15.02
CA GLY A 172 -3.10 12.56 14.82
C GLY A 172 -2.23 12.34 16.06
N SER A 173 -1.87 13.41 16.78
CA SER A 173 -1.10 13.34 18.02
C SER A 173 -1.92 12.83 19.20
N GLU A 174 -3.22 13.10 19.28
CA GLU A 174 -4.11 12.55 20.31
C GLU A 174 -4.32 11.03 20.14
N VAL A 175 -4.42 10.53 18.91
CA VAL A 175 -4.47 9.09 18.61
C VAL A 175 -3.16 8.38 19.02
N GLU A 176 -2.01 9.02 18.84
CA GLU A 176 -0.70 8.50 19.26
C GLU A 176 -0.49 8.62 20.79
N ALA A 177 -1.00 9.68 21.40
CA ALA A 177 -0.78 10.02 22.80
C ALA A 177 -1.81 9.43 23.76
N THR A 178 -2.92 8.86 23.28
CA THR A 178 -3.86 8.12 24.14
C THR A 178 -3.09 6.94 24.76
N PRO A 179 -2.75 6.99 26.06
CA PRO A 179 -2.26 5.79 26.74
C PRO A 179 -3.42 4.82 26.68
N THR A 180 -3.18 3.60 26.23
CA THR A 180 -4.10 2.50 26.52
C THR A 180 -4.16 2.38 28.03
N ASP A 181 -5.10 3.08 28.67
CA ASP A 181 -5.43 2.90 30.09
C ASP A 181 -5.90 1.45 30.26
N ASP A 182 -5.09 0.72 31.02
CA ASP A 182 -5.26 -0.58 31.69
C ASP A 182 -5.61 -1.83 30.86
#